data_AF-A0A956KRR3-F1
#
_entry.id   AF-A0A956KRR3-F1
#
_cell.length_a   1.000
_cell.length_b   1.000
_cell.length_c   1.000
_cell.angle_alpha   90.00
_cell.angle_beta   90.00
_cell.angle_gamma   90.00
#
_symmetry.space_group_name_H-M   'P 1'
#
loop_
_entity.id
_entity.type
_entity.pdbx_description
1 polymer ?
#
loop_
_entity_poly.entity_id
_entity_poly.type
_entity_poly.pdbx_seq_one_letter_code
_entity_poly.pdbx_strand_id
1 'polypeptide(L)'
;MSHARKNPLFRRLLGVALLSSLTVTAASTVVATPVAQAAVPDIGKVAVVDMQRILNETAAGKKARQDLETSSTAKQKKLDKRRQKLEDDQAQLAKLQGEALMQAQEKLQRDYYELQSMYMTLQQEL
;
A
#
# COMPACT_ATOMS: atom_id res chain seq x y z
N MET A 1 -32.77 1.11 -27.29
CA MET A 1 -34.04 0.49 -26.82
C MET A 1 -34.68 -0.12 -28.05
N SER A 2 -35.10 -1.37 -28.18
CA SER A 2 -35.34 -2.46 -27.25
C SER A 2 -35.65 -3.72 -28.09
N HIS A 3 -35.63 -4.89 -27.44
CA HIS A 3 -36.13 -6.21 -27.86
C HIS A 3 -35.17 -7.08 -28.69
N ALA A 4 -34.45 -8.07 -28.12
CA ALA A 4 -34.83 -9.24 -27.31
C ALA A 4 -35.34 -10.45 -28.11
N ARG A 5 -34.51 -11.51 -28.06
CA ARG A 5 -34.77 -12.97 -28.09
C ARG A 5 -35.78 -13.52 -29.11
N LYS A 6 -35.35 -14.57 -29.84
CA LYS A 6 -35.81 -15.97 -29.65
C LYS A 6 -35.19 -16.90 -30.72
N ASN A 7 -34.50 -17.95 -30.29
CA ASN A 7 -34.26 -19.15 -31.09
C ASN A 7 -35.60 -19.81 -31.44
N PRO A 8 -35.65 -20.54 -32.57
CA PRO A 8 -36.03 -21.95 -32.49
C PRO A 8 -35.10 -22.79 -33.37
N LEU A 9 -34.36 -23.76 -32.80
CA LEU A 9 -34.83 -25.14 -32.63
C LEU A 9 -35.40 -25.77 -33.91
N PHE A 10 -34.65 -26.77 -34.41
CA PHE A 10 -35.16 -28.01 -34.97
C PHE A 10 -36.12 -27.95 -36.17
N ARG A 11 -35.55 -28.24 -37.35
CA ARG A 11 -36.22 -28.86 -38.50
C ARG A 11 -35.14 -29.61 -39.30
N ARG A 12 -34.68 -30.79 -38.86
CA ARG A 12 -35.26 -32.11 -39.17
C ARG A 12 -35.93 -32.21 -40.54
N LEU A 13 -35.31 -33.06 -41.37
CA LEU A 13 -35.90 -33.95 -42.37
C LEU A 13 -36.29 -33.33 -43.73
N LEU A 14 -35.59 -33.72 -44.80
CA LEU A 14 -36.06 -34.68 -45.82
C LEU A 14 -35.14 -34.59 -47.06
N GLY A 15 -34.71 -35.74 -47.60
CA GLY A 15 -34.00 -35.77 -48.89
C GLY A 15 -33.26 -37.08 -49.13
N VAL A 16 -33.98 -38.19 -49.25
CA VAL A 16 -33.46 -39.45 -49.78
C VAL A 16 -33.34 -39.31 -51.31
N ALA A 17 -32.17 -39.56 -51.88
CA ALA A 17 -32.06 -39.96 -53.28
C ALA A 17 -30.76 -40.73 -53.58
N LEU A 18 -30.94 -42.04 -53.74
CA LEU A 18 -30.39 -42.89 -54.80
C LEU A 18 -28.91 -43.26 -54.81
N LEU A 19 -28.74 -44.58 -54.64
CA LEU A 19 -27.60 -45.42 -54.92
C LEU A 19 -26.88 -45.09 -56.24
N SER A 20 -25.56 -45.01 -56.17
CA SER A 20 -24.67 -45.64 -57.15
C SER A 20 -23.41 -46.10 -56.43
N SER A 21 -23.25 -47.41 -56.35
CA SER A 21 -22.09 -48.09 -55.78
C SER A 21 -20.97 -48.13 -56.81
N LEU A 22 -19.82 -47.52 -56.51
CA LEU A 22 -18.55 -47.99 -57.05
C LEU A 22 -17.45 -47.89 -55.98
N THR A 23 -16.87 -49.05 -55.74
CA THR A 23 -15.91 -49.43 -54.73
C THR A 23 -14.52 -48.85 -54.96
N VAL A 24 -13.88 -48.41 -53.87
CA VAL A 24 -12.42 -48.42 -53.59
C VAL A 24 -11.61 -47.44 -54.44
N THR A 25 -11.11 -46.34 -53.87
CA THR A 25 -9.93 -46.38 -53.00
C THR A 25 -9.99 -45.24 -51.99
N ALA A 26 -10.00 -45.57 -50.70
CA ALA A 26 -9.87 -44.62 -49.62
C ALA A 26 -8.42 -44.09 -49.58
N ALA A 27 -8.17 -42.98 -50.27
CA ALA A 27 -7.06 -42.11 -49.90
C ALA A 27 -7.57 -41.20 -48.78
N SER A 28 -7.66 -41.74 -47.57
CA SER A 28 -7.73 -40.93 -46.36
C SER A 28 -6.38 -40.22 -46.23
N THR A 29 -6.21 -39.11 -46.92
CA THR A 29 -5.18 -38.13 -46.57
C THR A 29 -5.57 -37.61 -45.20
N VAL A 30 -5.02 -38.26 -44.16
CA VAL A 30 -4.96 -37.71 -42.83
C VAL A 30 -4.06 -36.48 -42.97
N VAL A 31 -4.66 -35.36 -43.34
CA VAL A 31 -4.06 -34.05 -43.11
C VAL A 31 -3.97 -33.94 -41.61
N ALA A 32 -2.80 -34.31 -41.08
CA ALA A 32 -2.42 -34.03 -39.72
C ALA A 32 -2.43 -32.51 -39.59
N THR A 33 -3.54 -31.95 -39.11
CA THR A 33 -3.58 -30.58 -38.64
C THR A 33 -2.51 -30.51 -37.56
N PRO A 34 -1.46 -29.68 -37.72
CA PRO A 34 -0.49 -29.51 -36.65
C PRO A 34 -1.26 -29.01 -35.45
N VAL A 35 -1.32 -29.81 -34.40
CA VAL A 35 -1.75 -29.33 -33.09
C VAL A 35 -0.78 -28.22 -32.75
N ALA A 36 -1.26 -26.98 -32.81
CA ALA A 36 -0.49 -25.83 -32.38
C ALA A 36 -0.16 -26.06 -30.90
N GLN A 37 1.03 -26.58 -30.63
CA GLN A 37 1.60 -26.61 -29.29
C GLN A 37 1.81 -25.15 -28.92
N ALA A 38 0.87 -24.62 -28.13
CA ALA A 38 1.04 -23.34 -27.48
C ALA A 38 2.35 -23.42 -26.69
N ALA A 39 3.38 -22.74 -27.17
CA ALA A 39 4.63 -22.61 -26.45
C ALA A 39 4.30 -21.90 -25.13
N VAL A 40 4.35 -22.65 -24.03
CA VAL A 40 4.26 -22.07 -22.70
C VAL A 40 5.51 -21.19 -22.56
N PRO A 41 5.37 -19.86 -22.46
CA PRO A 41 6.52 -18.99 -22.33
C PRO A 41 7.30 -19.40 -21.07
N ASP A 42 8.62 -19.49 -21.18
CA ASP A 42 9.49 -19.85 -20.06
C ASP A 42 9.34 -18.78 -18.97
N ILE A 43 8.54 -19.09 -17.94
CA ILE A 43 8.22 -18.16 -16.87
C ILE A 43 9.49 -18.06 -16.03
N GLY A 44 10.18 -16.93 -16.12
CA GLY A 44 11.40 -16.67 -15.37
C GLY A 44 11.23 -16.94 -13.87
N LYS A 45 12.31 -17.30 -13.19
CA LYS A 45 12.29 -17.65 -11.75
C LYS A 45 11.78 -16.46 -10.93
N VAL A 46 10.69 -16.66 -10.20
CA VAL A 46 10.13 -15.68 -9.25
C VAL A 46 10.55 -16.07 -7.83
N ALA A 47 11.08 -15.12 -7.07
CA ALA A 47 11.37 -15.28 -5.66
C ALA A 47 10.44 -14.38 -4.83
N VAL A 48 9.94 -14.91 -3.71
CA VAL A 48 9.14 -14.16 -2.73
C VAL A 48 10.03 -13.82 -1.55
N VAL A 49 10.04 -12.56 -1.15
CA VAL A 49 10.83 -12.07 -0.03
C VAL A 49 9.90 -11.60 1.08
N ASP A 50 10.15 -12.07 2.30
CA ASP A 50 9.46 -11.60 3.49
C ASP A 50 10.14 -10.32 4.02
N MET A 51 9.55 -9.17 3.71
CA MET A 51 10.07 -7.88 4.18
C MET A 51 9.97 -7.72 5.70
N GLN A 52 8.92 -8.25 6.33
CA GLN A 52 8.74 -8.10 7.77
C GLN A 52 9.84 -8.83 8.54
N ARG A 53 10.19 -10.03 8.07
CA ARG A 53 11.32 -10.79 8.60
C ARG A 53 12.64 -10.05 8.40
N ILE A 54 12.90 -9.50 7.21
CA ILE A 54 14.13 -8.75 6.93
C ILE A 54 14.25 -7.51 7.83
N LEU A 55 13.20 -6.73 7.98
CA LEU A 55 13.19 -5.53 8.84
C LEU A 55 13.42 -5.87 10.33
N ASN A 56 13.03 -7.06 10.77
CA ASN A 56 13.16 -7.48 12.16
C ASN A 56 14.49 -8.18 12.47
N GLU A 57 14.97 -9.03 11.56
CA GLU A 57 16.09 -9.95 11.83
C GLU A 57 17.44 -9.40 11.37
N THR A 58 17.47 -8.58 10.32
CA THR A 58 18.72 -8.06 9.77
C THR A 58 19.32 -6.96 10.66
N ALA A 59 20.65 -6.82 10.62
CA ALA A 59 21.36 -5.76 11.33
C ALA A 59 20.89 -4.36 10.90
N ALA A 60 20.64 -4.16 9.60
CA ALA A 60 20.13 -2.91 9.06
C ALA A 60 18.72 -2.60 9.59
N GLY A 61 17.81 -3.59 9.58
CA GLY A 61 16.46 -3.44 10.12
C GLY A 61 16.45 -3.12 11.62
N LYS A 62 17.24 -3.86 12.41
CA LYS A 62 17.40 -3.60 13.86
C LYS A 62 17.95 -2.20 14.14
N LYS A 63 18.97 -1.77 13.40
CA LYS A 63 19.53 -0.43 13.52
C LYS A 63 18.49 0.65 13.19
N ALA A 64 17.76 0.50 12.09
CA ALA A 64 16.71 1.44 11.72
C ALA A 64 15.62 1.55 12.79
N ARG A 65 15.19 0.42 13.39
CA ARG A 65 14.24 0.42 14.51
C ARG A 65 14.79 1.15 15.73
N GLN A 66 16.06 0.91 16.09
CA GLN A 66 16.70 1.58 17.22
C GLN A 66 16.87 3.09 16.98
N ASP A 67 17.22 3.49 15.76
CA ASP A 67 17.36 4.90 15.39
C ASP A 67 15.97 5.59 15.47
N LEU A 68 14.90 4.94 15.00
CA LEU A 68 13.51 5.41 15.16
C LEU A 68 13.11 5.54 16.63
N GLU A 69 13.33 4.51 17.45
CA GLU A 69 13.01 4.51 18.88
C GLU A 69 13.76 5.62 19.64
N THR A 70 15.04 5.80 19.32
CA THR A 70 15.88 6.86 19.89
C THR A 70 15.34 8.24 19.51
N SER A 71 15.02 8.45 18.23
CA SER A 71 14.48 9.72 17.75
C SER A 71 13.11 10.03 18.37
N SER A 72 12.23 9.04 18.48
CA SER A 72 10.91 9.16 19.10
C SER A 72 11.03 9.51 20.58
N THR A 73 11.87 8.77 21.32
CA THR A 73 12.13 9.03 22.74
C THR A 73 12.73 10.41 22.98
N ALA A 74 13.65 10.85 22.11
CA ALA A 74 14.23 12.19 22.19
C ALA A 74 13.18 13.29 21.96
N LYS A 75 12.29 13.11 20.97
CA LYS A 75 11.18 14.03 20.70
C LYS A 75 10.20 14.10 21.87
N GLN A 76 9.83 12.94 22.44
CA GLN A 76 8.97 12.87 23.64
C GLN A 76 9.59 13.61 24.82
N LYS A 77 10.86 13.33 25.14
CA LYS A 77 11.58 14.03 26.23
C LYS A 77 11.66 15.54 26.00
N LYS A 78 11.81 15.99 24.75
CA LYS A 78 11.84 17.42 24.41
C LYS A 78 10.48 18.07 24.67
N LEU A 79 9.37 17.40 24.31
CA LEU A 79 8.02 17.87 24.62
C LEU A 79 7.79 17.96 26.12
N ASP A 80 8.11 16.90 26.86
CA ASP A 80 7.88 16.84 28.30
C ASP A 80 8.65 17.95 29.02
N LYS A 81 9.93 18.15 28.66
CA LYS A 81 10.73 19.25 29.21
C LYS A 81 10.13 20.63 28.92
N ARG A 82 9.58 20.85 27.72
CA ARG A 82 8.96 22.13 27.37
C ARG A 82 7.65 22.36 28.13
N ARG A 83 6.83 21.32 28.30
CA ARG A 83 5.61 21.39 29.11
C ARG A 83 5.93 21.75 30.55
N GLN A 84 6.88 21.02 31.16
CA GLN A 84 7.29 21.29 32.53
C GLN A 84 7.87 22.70 32.69
N LYS A 85 8.68 23.15 31.72
CA LYS A 85 9.19 24.51 31.72
C LYS A 85 8.08 25.57 31.64
N LEU A 86 7.04 25.36 30.83
CA LEU A 86 5.91 26.29 30.76
C LEU A 86 5.14 26.34 32.07
N GLU A 87 4.93 25.19 32.72
CA GLU A 87 4.29 25.11 34.05
C GLU A 87 5.11 25.88 35.10
N ASP A 88 6.43 25.67 35.12
CA ASP A 88 7.34 26.37 36.04
C ASP A 88 7.37 27.88 35.76
N ASP A 89 7.55 28.30 34.50
CA ASP A 89 7.58 29.70 34.10
C ASP A 89 6.24 30.40 34.45
N GLN A 90 5.12 29.69 34.31
CA GLN A 90 3.79 30.20 34.67
C GLN A 90 3.58 30.32 36.19
N ALA A 91 4.10 29.39 36.98
CA ALA A 91 4.12 29.50 38.44
C ALA A 91 5.02 30.65 38.92
N GLN A 92 6.11 30.94 38.19
CA GLN A 92 7.03 32.03 38.51
C GLN A 92 6.47 33.41 38.15
N LEU A 93 5.61 33.52 37.14
CA LEU A 93 4.99 34.80 36.75
C LEU A 93 4.30 35.52 37.90
N ALA A 94 3.66 34.78 38.81
CA ALA A 94 2.98 35.35 39.98
C ALA A 94 3.93 36.08 40.96
N LYS A 95 5.25 35.86 40.84
CA LYS A 95 6.29 36.44 41.70
C LYS A 95 7.02 37.61 41.05
N LEU A 96 6.78 37.89 39.77
CA LEU A 96 7.48 38.93 39.01
C LEU A 96 6.66 40.22 38.95
N GLN A 97 7.32 41.36 38.76
CA GLN A 97 6.69 42.67 38.58
C GLN A 97 7.48 43.52 37.57
N GLY A 98 6.83 44.56 37.05
CA GLY A 98 7.45 45.53 36.13
C GLY A 98 7.96 44.90 34.84
N GLU A 99 9.14 45.31 34.41
CA GLU A 99 9.76 44.88 33.15
C GLU A 99 10.03 43.35 33.11
N ALA A 100 10.44 42.77 34.24
CA ALA A 100 10.69 41.32 34.32
C ALA A 100 9.42 40.49 34.08
N LEU A 101 8.27 40.98 34.53
CA LEU A 101 6.98 40.33 34.27
C LEU A 101 6.59 40.43 32.78
N MET A 102 6.82 41.58 32.15
CA MET A 102 6.55 41.74 30.71
C MET A 102 7.41 40.81 29.86
N GLN A 103 8.72 40.75 30.12
CA GLN A 103 9.63 39.85 29.40
C GLN A 103 9.27 38.38 29.63
N ALA A 104 8.90 38.00 30.86
CA ALA A 104 8.48 36.64 31.18
C ALA A 104 7.16 36.26 30.47
N GLN A 105 6.18 37.17 30.38
CA GLN A 105 4.93 36.93 29.64
C GLN A 105 5.19 36.76 28.14
N GLU A 106 6.02 37.62 27.54
CA GLU A 106 6.37 37.52 26.13
C GLU A 106 7.08 36.19 25.84
N LYS A 107 8.05 35.81 26.68
CA LYS A 107 8.74 34.53 26.56
C LYS A 107 7.77 33.36 26.70
N LEU A 108 6.89 33.38 27.71
CA LEU A 108 5.90 32.32 27.92
C LEU A 108 4.99 32.17 26.70
N GLN A 109 4.54 33.28 26.12
CA GLN A 109 3.70 33.27 24.92
C GLN A 109 4.44 32.67 23.71
N ARG A 110 5.72 33.03 23.49
CA ARG A 110 6.54 32.40 22.44
C ARG A 110 6.70 30.89 22.65
N ASP A 111 6.97 30.47 23.88
CA ASP A 111 7.16 29.06 24.21
C ASP A 111 5.87 28.24 23.99
N TYR A 112 4.69 28.84 24.25
CA TYR A 112 3.40 28.23 23.93
C TYR A 112 3.21 28.02 22.42
N TYR A 113 3.55 29.03 21.60
CA TYR A 113 3.49 28.89 20.14
C TYR A 113 4.46 27.83 19.62
N GLU A 114 5.68 27.78 20.18
CA GLU A 114 6.66 26.77 19.79
C GLU A 114 6.18 25.36 20.16
N LEU A 115 5.59 25.19 21.35
CA LEU A 115 5.02 23.91 21.76
C LEU A 115 3.89 23.46 20.83
N GLN A 116 2.98 24.37 20.47
CA GLN A 116 1.91 24.08 19.51
C GLN A 116 2.46 23.69 18.13
N SER A 117 3.47 24.42 17.65
CA SER A 117 4.16 24.10 16.39
C SER A 117 4.80 22.71 16.43
N MET A 118 5.48 22.37 17.54
CA MET A 118 6.06 21.04 17.73
C MET A 118 5.01 19.93 17.68
N TYR A 119 3.82 20.12 18.25
CA TYR A 119 2.74 19.14 18.14
C TYR A 119 2.29 18.93 16.70
N MET A 120 2.19 20.01 15.92
CA MET A 120 1.81 19.91 14.50
C MET A 120 2.87 19.18 13.69
N THR A 121 4.16 19.48 13.91
CA THR A 121 5.25 18.78 13.24
C THR A 121 5.29 17.30 13.61
N LEU A 122 5.09 16.96 14.89
CA LEU A 122 5.06 15.56 15.34
C LEU A 122 3.91 14.77 14.71
N GLN A 123 2.75 15.39 14.51
CA GLN A 123 1.63 14.75 13.81
C GLN A 123 1.91 14.50 12.32
N GLN A 124 2.80 15.30 11.70
CA GLN A 124 3.20 15.11 10.30
C GLN A 124 4.31 14.07 10.14
N GLU A 125 5.14 13.89 11.17
CA GLU A 125 6.28 12.96 11.16
C GLU A 125 5.92 11.55 11.66
N LEU A 126 4.77 11.38 12.33
CA LEU A 126 4.16 10.10 12.70
C LEU A 126 3.47 9.45 11.50
#